data_AF-A0A944JVD5-F1
#
_entry.id   AF-A0A944JVD5-F1
#
_cell.length_a   1.000
_cell.length_b   1.000
_cell.length_c   1.000
_cell.angle_alpha   90.00
_cell.angle_beta   90.00
_cell.angle_gamma   90.00
#
_symmetry.space_group_name_H-M   'P 1'
#
loop_
_entity.id
_entity.type
_entity.pdbx_description
1 polymer ?
#
loop_
_entity_poly.entity_id
_entity_poly.type
_entity_poly.pdbx_seq_one_letter_code
_entity_poly.pdbx_strand_id
1 'polypeptide(L)'
;MFHHADRVPTGSSLPMGHATPVPWGVQRMAPYPAVAPAYGHAEIDADTQTARYFGTDGQPMMMPGHGTSTGTNPATNTGNPSDGSSGGGSGGGDQDTGNDSDQ
;
A
#
# COMPACT_ATOMS: atom_id res chain seq x y z
N MET A 1 -36.56 10.83 -0.66
CA MET A 1 -36.34 9.98 -1.84
C MET A 1 -34.84 9.86 -2.06
N PHE A 2 -34.31 8.67 -2.30
CA PHE A 2 -32.87 8.49 -2.55
C PHE A 2 -32.60 8.68 -4.04
N HIS A 3 -31.77 9.68 -4.39
CA HIS A 3 -31.57 10.14 -5.77
C HIS A 3 -30.74 9.18 -6.67
N HIS A 4 -30.32 8.02 -6.17
CA HIS A 4 -29.39 7.10 -6.86
C HIS A 4 -29.72 5.60 -6.64
N ALA A 5 -30.98 5.27 -6.35
CA ALA A 5 -31.39 3.88 -6.09
C ALA A 5 -31.23 2.96 -7.32
N ASP A 6 -31.11 3.53 -8.52
CA ASP A 6 -30.82 2.86 -9.79
C ASP A 6 -29.39 2.33 -9.92
N ARG A 7 -28.47 2.77 -9.05
CA ARG A 7 -27.05 2.37 -9.09
C ARG A 7 -26.72 1.13 -8.26
N VAL A 8 -27.72 0.55 -7.59
CA VAL A 8 -27.54 -0.69 -6.85
C VAL A 8 -27.52 -1.85 -7.84
N PRO A 9 -26.52 -2.74 -7.82
CA PRO A 9 -26.49 -3.88 -8.74
C PRO A 9 -27.76 -4.73 -8.56
N THR A 10 -28.58 -4.81 -9.60
CA THR A 10 -29.85 -5.55 -9.63
C THR A 10 -29.71 -6.96 -10.22
N GLY A 11 -28.50 -7.36 -10.60
CA GLY A 11 -28.23 -8.68 -11.16
C GLY A 11 -28.26 -9.78 -10.08
N SER A 12 -28.59 -10.99 -10.49
CA SER A 12 -28.47 -12.18 -9.65
C SER A 12 -27.04 -12.31 -9.13
N SER A 13 -26.89 -12.50 -7.82
CA SER A 13 -25.58 -12.76 -7.21
C SER A 13 -24.93 -13.97 -7.87
N LEU A 14 -23.62 -13.93 -8.05
CA LEU A 14 -22.86 -15.11 -8.47
C LEU A 14 -23.05 -16.23 -7.44
N PRO A 15 -23.17 -17.50 -7.87
CA PRO A 15 -23.23 -18.63 -6.97
C PRO A 15 -22.04 -18.64 -6.01
N MET A 16 -22.25 -19.10 -4.77
CA MET A 16 -21.14 -19.29 -3.84
C MET A 16 -20.09 -20.23 -4.44
N GLY A 17 -18.80 -19.87 -4.32
CA GLY A 17 -17.69 -20.63 -4.88
C GLY A 17 -17.35 -20.32 -6.34
N HIS A 18 -18.04 -19.36 -6.97
CA HIS A 18 -17.61 -18.86 -8.29
C HIS A 18 -16.31 -18.08 -8.18
N ALA A 19 -15.29 -18.48 -8.95
CA ALA A 19 -14.03 -17.76 -9.01
C ALA A 19 -14.22 -16.43 -9.74
N THR A 20 -13.98 -15.32 -9.05
CA THR A 20 -13.92 -14.00 -9.68
C THR A 20 -12.48 -13.72 -10.14
N PRO A 21 -12.29 -13.04 -11.28
CA PRO A 21 -10.96 -12.60 -11.68
C PRO A 21 -10.35 -11.70 -10.59
N VAL A 22 -9.03 -11.82 -10.42
CA VAL A 22 -8.31 -10.97 -9.46
C VAL A 22 -8.52 -9.50 -9.85
N PRO A 23 -8.93 -8.63 -8.91
CA PRO A 23 -9.15 -7.22 -9.22
C PRO A 23 -7.90 -6.58 -9.84
N TRP A 24 -8.09 -5.74 -10.86
CA TRP A 24 -7.02 -5.04 -11.60
C TRP A 24 -5.94 -4.44 -10.70
N GLY A 25 -6.34 -3.78 -9.60
CA GLY A 25 -5.39 -3.18 -8.66
C GLY A 25 -4.47 -4.22 -8.00
N VAL A 26 -5.03 -5.35 -7.57
CA VAL A 26 -4.27 -6.44 -6.93
C VAL A 26 -3.28 -7.07 -7.90
N GLN A 27 -3.64 -7.17 -9.18
CA GLN A 27 -2.74 -7.70 -10.22
C GLN A 27 -1.50 -6.82 -10.46
N ARG A 28 -1.55 -5.54 -10.07
CA ARG A 28 -0.46 -4.56 -10.26
C ARG A 28 0.28 -4.22 -8.97
N MET A 29 -0.16 -4.74 -7.82
CA MET A 29 0.58 -4.59 -6.57
C MET A 29 1.82 -5.48 -6.59
N ALA A 30 2.98 -4.90 -6.35
CA ALA A 30 4.15 -5.69 -5.99
C ALA A 30 3.90 -6.32 -4.60
N PRO A 31 4.31 -7.58 -4.35
CA PRO A 31 4.32 -8.12 -3.01
C PRO A 31 5.05 -7.16 -2.08
N TYR A 32 4.43 -6.83 -0.94
CA TYR A 32 5.13 -6.06 0.07
C TYR A 32 6.39 -6.84 0.48
N PRO A 33 7.58 -6.22 0.51
CA PRO A 33 8.78 -6.90 0.92
C PRO A 33 8.58 -7.51 2.31
N ALA A 34 8.59 -8.84 2.38
CA ALA A 34 8.60 -9.57 3.65
C ALA A 34 10.01 -9.49 4.24
N VAL A 35 10.43 -8.30 4.66
CA VAL A 35 11.68 -8.12 5.38
C VAL A 35 11.39 -8.44 6.83
N ALA A 36 11.91 -9.57 7.31
CA ALA A 36 11.88 -9.86 8.72
C ALA A 36 12.68 -8.77 9.46
N PRO A 37 12.13 -8.16 10.51
CA PRO A 37 12.91 -7.25 11.33
C PRO A 37 14.08 -8.00 11.94
N ALA A 38 15.22 -7.31 12.13
CA ALA A 38 16.37 -7.91 12.79
C ALA A 38 16.19 -8.09 14.31
N TYR A 39 15.10 -7.57 14.89
CA TYR A 39 14.69 -7.81 16.28
C TYR A 39 13.73 -9.00 16.38
N GLY A 40 13.72 -9.68 17.54
CA GLY A 40 12.76 -10.75 17.85
C GLY A 40 11.38 -10.20 18.21
N HIS A 41 11.32 -9.23 19.12
CA HIS A 41 10.11 -8.47 19.43
C HIS A 41 10.42 -7.06 19.92
N ALA A 42 9.38 -6.24 20.02
CA ALA A 42 9.46 -4.89 20.58
C ALA A 42 8.31 -4.67 21.58
N GLU A 43 8.59 -3.86 22.59
CA GLU A 43 7.65 -3.49 23.64
C GLU A 43 7.58 -1.96 23.77
N ILE A 44 6.47 -1.44 24.29
CA ILE A 44 6.34 -0.01 24.62
C ILE A 44 6.80 0.21 26.06
N ASP A 45 7.79 1.09 26.23
CA ASP A 45 8.18 1.65 27.50
C ASP A 45 7.03 2.51 28.06
N ALA A 46 6.48 2.14 29.22
CA ALA A 46 5.33 2.84 29.80
C ALA A 46 5.64 4.29 30.22
N ASP A 47 6.87 4.59 30.62
CA ASP A 47 7.26 5.91 31.12
C ASP A 47 7.58 6.88 29.98
N THR A 48 8.31 6.39 28.99
CA THR A 48 8.79 7.22 27.87
C THR A 48 7.89 7.13 26.64
N GLN A 49 6.98 6.14 26.59
CA GLN A 49 6.16 5.84 25.41
C GLN A 49 7.01 5.60 24.15
N THR A 50 8.20 5.03 24.32
CA THR A 50 9.12 4.66 23.23
C THR A 50 9.26 3.14 23.09
N ALA A 51 9.70 2.69 21.91
CA ALA A 51 9.92 1.26 21.67
C ALA A 51 11.24 0.78 22.31
N ARG A 52 11.17 -0.35 23.03
CA ARG A 52 12.31 -1.16 23.47
C ARG A 52 12.39 -2.42 22.61
N TYR A 53 13.57 -2.72 22.08
CA TYR A 53 13.78 -3.86 21.17
C TYR A 53 14.54 -4.98 21.85
N PHE A 54 14.16 -6.22 21.53
CA PHE A 54 14.79 -7.41 22.06
C PHE A 54 15.22 -8.35 20.92
N GLY A 55 16.39 -8.96 21.08
CA GLY A 55 16.86 -10.02 20.19
C GLY A 55 16.01 -11.28 20.29
N THR A 56 16.29 -12.26 19.43
CA THR A 56 15.64 -13.58 19.50
C THR A 56 16.03 -14.37 20.76
N ASP A 57 17.11 -13.96 21.43
CA ASP A 57 17.56 -14.43 22.74
C ASP A 57 16.89 -13.71 23.92
N GLY A 58 16.00 -12.75 23.63
CA GLY A 58 15.32 -11.93 24.63
C GLY A 58 16.21 -10.85 25.28
N GLN A 59 17.43 -10.64 24.80
CA GLN A 59 18.29 -9.60 25.34
C GLN A 59 17.94 -8.23 24.74
N PRO A 60 18.00 -7.14 25.53
CA PRO A 60 17.83 -5.80 24.99
C PRO A 60 18.84 -5.51 23.89
N MET A 61 18.38 -4.92 22.79
CA MET A 61 19.24 -4.49 21.70
C MET A 61 18.88 -3.07 21.26
N MET A 62 19.84 -2.41 20.61
CA MET A 62 19.56 -1.17 19.90
C MET A 62 18.72 -1.46 18.67
N MET A 63 17.83 -0.52 18.34
CA MET A 63 17.07 -0.56 17.09
C MET A 63 18.05 -0.76 15.91
N PRO A 64 17.84 -1.77 15.05
CA PRO A 64 18.62 -1.92 13.83
C PRO A 64 18.49 -0.65 13.00
N GLY A 65 19.57 -0.21 12.35
CA GLY A 65 19.56 1.03 11.57
C GLY A 65 18.33 1.10 10.67
N HIS A 66 17.53 2.15 10.82
CA HIS A 66 16.40 2.38 9.94
C HIS A 66 16.96 2.89 8.61
N GLY A 67 16.55 2.28 7.50
CA GLY A 67 16.76 2.89 6.20
C GLY A 67 16.08 4.26 6.21
N THR A 68 16.81 5.32 5.88
CA THR A 68 16.18 6.58 5.52
C THR A 68 15.26 6.26 4.34
N SER A 69 13.97 6.55 4.50
CA SER A 69 12.96 6.22 3.50
C SER A 69 13.38 6.82 2.17
N THR A 70 13.93 6.00 1.28
CA THR A 70 14.23 6.42 -0.08
C THR A 70 12.90 6.21 -0.78
N GLY A 71 12.09 7.27 -0.85
CA GLY A 71 10.80 7.24 -1.50
C GLY A 71 10.97 6.75 -2.93
N THR A 72 10.75 5.46 -3.15
CA THR A 72 10.59 4.94 -4.51
C THR A 72 9.25 5.43 -4.96
N ASN A 73 9.25 6.34 -5.93
CA ASN A 73 8.07 6.82 -6.60
C ASN A 73 7.91 6.10 -7.93
N PRO A 74 7.45 4.83 -7.95
CA PRO A 74 7.19 4.15 -9.20
C PRO A 74 6.08 4.91 -9.93
N ALA A 75 6.29 5.18 -11.23
CA ALA A 75 5.27 5.82 -12.05
C ALA A 75 3.96 5.02 -11.98
N THR A 76 2.92 5.65 -11.43
CA THR A 76 1.55 5.19 -11.53
C THR A 76 1.14 5.37 -13.00
N ASN A 77 1.31 4.33 -13.82
CA ASN A 77 0.75 4.30 -15.18
C ASN A 77 -0.78 4.18 -15.08
N THR A 78 -1.42 5.27 -14.64
CA THR A 78 -2.87 5.49 -14.51
C THR A 78 -3.42 6.15 -15.79
N GLY A 79 -2.62 6.28 -16.86
CA GLY A 79 -3.11 6.62 -18.18
C GLY A 79 -4.23 5.65 -18.58
N ASN A 80 -5.46 6.15 -18.57
CA ASN A 80 -6.66 5.36 -18.75
C ASN A 80 -6.73 4.84 -20.20
N PRO A 81 -6.68 3.52 -20.46
CA PRO A 81 -6.84 3.01 -21.82
C PRO A 81 -8.31 3.11 -22.31
N SER A 82 -9.26 3.36 -21.41
CA SER A 82 -10.69 3.32 -21.72
C SER A 82 -11.27 4.65 -22.23
N ASP A 83 -10.47 5.72 -22.30
CA ASP A 83 -10.93 7.03 -22.80
C ASP A 83 -10.75 7.20 -24.32
N GLY A 84 -10.21 6.18 -25.00
CA GLY A 84 -10.04 6.19 -26.45
C GLY A 84 -8.92 7.09 -26.96
N SER A 85 -7.99 7.56 -26.11
CA SER A 85 -6.83 8.31 -26.59
C SER A 85 -5.75 7.37 -27.16
N SER A 86 -6.00 6.85 -28.35
CA SER A 86 -4.96 6.28 -29.20
C SER A 86 -3.93 7.36 -29.52
N GLY A 87 -2.75 7.27 -28.91
CA GLY A 87 -1.64 8.15 -29.24
C GLY A 87 -0.80 8.41 -28.00
N GLY A 88 0.45 7.96 -28.04
CA GLY A 88 1.44 8.26 -27.01
C GLY A 88 1.42 9.76 -26.71
N GLY A 89 1.09 10.09 -25.47
CA GLY A 89 0.90 11.46 -25.05
C GLY A 89 1.10 11.56 -23.56
N SER A 90 1.87 12.58 -23.17
CA SER A 90 2.01 13.10 -21.81
C SER A 90 0.64 13.49 -21.25
N GLY A 91 -0.10 12.50 -20.73
CA GLY A 91 -1.41 12.68 -20.11
C GLY A 91 -1.26 12.75 -18.59
N GLY A 92 -1.83 13.80 -18.00
CA GLY A 92 -1.64 14.25 -16.62
C GLY A 92 -1.62 13.13 -15.58
N GLY A 93 -0.43 12.87 -15.04
CA GLY A 93 -0.25 12.09 -13.83
C GLY A 93 -0.65 12.89 -12.60
N ASP A 94 -1.14 12.19 -11.59
CA ASP A 94 -1.28 12.65 -10.21
C ASP A 94 0.09 13.15 -9.71
N GLN A 95 0.28 14.48 -9.70
CA GLN A 95 1.53 15.12 -9.25
C GLN A 95 1.60 15.32 -7.74
N ASP A 96 0.89 14.53 -6.95
CA ASP A 96 0.85 14.67 -5.48
C ASP A 96 2.07 14.03 -4.79
N THR A 97 3.17 13.81 -5.53
CA THR A 97 4.42 13.30 -4.94
C THR A 97 5.22 14.41 -4.28
N GLY A 98 4.86 14.77 -3.05
CA GLY A 98 5.75 15.46 -2.12
C GLY A 98 6.53 14.45 -1.29
N ASN A 99 7.86 14.56 -1.26
CA ASN A 99 8.69 13.86 -0.27
C ASN A 99 9.13 14.89 0.77
N ASP A 100 8.67 14.75 2.01
CA ASP A 100 9.07 15.60 3.12
C ASP A 100 10.59 15.41 3.32
N SER A 101 11.35 16.49 3.16
CA SER A 101 12.82 16.48 3.14
C SER A 101 13.45 17.25 4.30
N ASP A 102 12.66 17.63 5.29
CA ASP A 102 13.14 18.17 6.54
C ASP A 102 13.52 17.04 7.52
N GLN A 103 14.83 16.76 7.54
CA GLN A 103 15.53 16.06 8.62
C GLN A 103 15.87 17.03 9.74
#